data_AF-A0A938YFW6-F1
#
_entry.id   AF-A0A938YFW6-F1
#
_cell.length_a   1.000
_cell.length_b   1.000
_cell.length_c   1.000
_cell.angle_alpha   90.00
_cell.angle_beta   90.00
_cell.angle_gamma   90.00
#
_symmetry.space_group_name_H-M   'P 1'
#
loop_
_entity.id
_entity.type
_entity.pdbx_description
1 polymer ?
#
loop_
_entity_poly.entity_id
_entity_poly.type
_entity_poly.pdbx_seq_one_letter_code
_entity_poly.pdbx_strand_id
1 'polypeptide(L)'
;MTISGTPTSPNRYTVPGAANAAIPLVTEPDVDRSASMGTLVKQATEHVSTLVRSEIELAKMEITETVKTGMRGGIFFGLAAAIGVFSLFFFWFMVGEILSIWLWRWLAFTIVFVAMLLMAGVCALLGYRKVKQIKKPEKTIAELNKTASTLKMAATQHPETATQGVVTAPTLPRH
;
A
#
# COMPACT_ATOMS: atom_id res chain seq x y z
N MET A 1 -22.97 87.49 5.14
CA MET A 1 -22.43 86.86 3.93
C MET A 1 -22.37 85.35 4.17
N THR A 2 -23.36 84.62 3.67
CA THR A 2 -23.45 83.15 3.74
C THR A 2 -22.96 82.58 2.41
N ILE A 3 -22.01 81.64 2.43
CA ILE A 3 -21.59 80.88 1.25
C ILE A 3 -21.81 79.40 1.55
N SER A 4 -22.77 78.80 0.86
CA SER A 4 -23.08 77.38 0.86
C SER A 4 -22.09 76.65 -0.06
N GLY A 5 -21.30 75.73 0.47
CA GLY A 5 -20.54 74.75 -0.32
C GLY A 5 -21.30 73.43 -0.40
N THR A 6 -21.53 72.91 -1.61
CA THR A 6 -22.16 71.62 -1.88
C THR A 6 -21.12 70.48 -1.79
N PRO A 7 -21.45 69.30 -1.21
CA PRO A 7 -20.53 68.18 -1.16
C PRO A 7 -20.42 67.50 -2.54
N THR A 8 -19.18 67.38 -3.03
CA THR A 8 -18.83 66.71 -4.29
C THR A 8 -18.74 65.20 -4.04
N SER A 9 -19.50 64.41 -4.81
CA SER A 9 -19.53 62.94 -4.73
C SER A 9 -18.35 62.32 -5.49
N PRO A 10 -17.48 61.51 -4.86
CA PRO A 10 -16.37 60.88 -5.57
C PRO A 10 -16.76 59.47 -6.04
N ASN A 11 -16.44 59.18 -7.30
CA ASN A 11 -16.43 57.89 -7.98
C ASN A 11 -17.73 57.33 -8.57
N ARG A 12 -17.99 57.75 -9.81
CA ARG A 12 -18.68 56.93 -10.82
C ARG A 12 -17.62 56.28 -11.72
N TYR A 13 -17.27 55.03 -11.46
CA TYR A 13 -16.50 54.20 -12.39
C TYR A 13 -17.45 53.48 -13.35
N THR A 14 -17.44 53.87 -14.62
CA THR A 14 -18.03 53.09 -15.72
C THR A 14 -16.92 52.33 -16.43
N VAL A 15 -16.93 51.00 -16.34
CA VAL A 15 -15.99 50.11 -17.03
C VAL A 15 -16.56 49.78 -18.42
N PRO A 16 -15.93 50.23 -19.53
CA PRO A 16 -16.36 49.87 -20.87
C PRO A 16 -15.85 48.47 -21.20
N GLY A 17 -16.75 47.52 -21.53
CA GLY A 17 -16.37 46.22 -22.10
C GLY A 17 -16.81 44.96 -21.36
N ALA A 18 -17.63 45.05 -20.31
CA ALA A 18 -18.08 43.89 -19.52
C ALA A 18 -19.32 43.16 -20.11
N ALA A 19 -19.46 43.07 -21.43
CA ALA A 19 -20.66 42.47 -22.03
C ALA A 19 -20.65 40.92 -22.08
N ASN A 20 -19.49 40.24 -21.91
CA ASN A 20 -19.39 38.82 -22.26
C ASN A 20 -18.62 37.93 -21.26
N ALA A 21 -18.09 38.48 -20.16
CA ALA A 21 -17.37 37.68 -19.16
C ALA A 21 -18.37 37.07 -18.16
N ALA A 22 -19.24 36.18 -18.64
CA ALA A 22 -20.05 35.35 -17.77
C ALA A 22 -19.15 34.31 -17.12
N ILE A 23 -18.59 34.65 -15.96
CA ILE A 23 -17.99 33.68 -15.05
C ILE A 23 -19.10 32.65 -14.78
N PRO A 24 -18.90 31.35 -15.05
CA PRO A 24 -19.87 30.36 -14.63
C PRO A 24 -19.87 30.40 -13.10
N LEU A 25 -20.92 30.97 -12.52
CA LEU A 25 -21.19 30.77 -11.10
C LEU A 25 -21.40 29.26 -10.96
N VAL A 26 -20.39 28.56 -10.44
CA VAL A 26 -20.64 27.33 -9.71
C VAL A 26 -21.66 27.73 -8.66
N THR A 27 -22.89 27.26 -8.82
CA THR A 27 -23.90 27.29 -7.76
C THR A 27 -23.25 26.57 -6.59
N GLU A 28 -22.78 27.35 -5.62
CA GLU A 28 -22.46 26.82 -4.31
C GLU A 28 -23.70 26.05 -3.84
N PRO A 29 -23.56 24.82 -3.36
CA PRO A 29 -24.72 24.06 -2.90
C PRO A 29 -25.46 24.92 -1.88
N ASP A 30 -26.73 25.21 -2.16
CA ASP A 30 -27.60 25.95 -1.24
C ASP A 30 -27.66 25.16 0.06
N VAL A 31 -26.90 25.60 1.06
CA VAL A 31 -26.94 25.02 2.39
C VAL A 31 -28.27 25.46 2.97
N ASP A 32 -29.30 24.65 2.72
CA ASP A 32 -30.61 24.81 3.31
C ASP A 32 -30.41 24.94 4.82
N ARG A 33 -30.60 26.15 5.37
CA ARG A 33 -30.43 26.42 6.80
C ARG A 33 -31.49 25.71 7.65
N SER A 34 -32.45 25.05 6.99
CA SER A 34 -33.46 24.16 7.56
C SER A 34 -33.04 22.69 7.54
N ALA A 35 -31.89 22.36 6.91
CA ALA A 35 -31.33 21.02 6.91
C ALA A 35 -31.04 20.59 8.35
N SER A 36 -31.75 19.55 8.79
CA SER A 36 -31.53 18.90 10.06
C SER A 36 -30.03 18.58 10.23
N MET A 37 -29.52 18.62 11.47
CA MET A 37 -28.14 18.22 11.78
C MET A 37 -27.79 16.83 11.18
N GLY A 38 -28.79 15.95 11.02
CA GLY A 38 -28.62 14.65 10.36
C GLY A 38 -28.29 14.72 8.86
N THR A 39 -28.80 15.70 8.11
CA THR A 39 -28.51 15.86 6.68
C THR A 39 -27.11 16.45 6.43
N LEU A 40 -26.63 17.34 7.30
CA LEU A 40 -25.26 17.88 7.23
C LEU A 40 -24.21 16.81 7.56
N VAL A 41 -24.44 16.00 8.60
CA VAL A 41 -23.57 14.87 8.93
C VAL A 41 -23.54 13.84 7.81
N LYS A 42 -24.69 13.56 7.18
CA LYS A 42 -24.77 12.67 6.02
C LYS A 42 -23.92 13.18 4.85
N GLN A 43 -24.07 14.45 4.46
CA GLN A 43 -23.28 15.03 3.36
C GLN A 43 -21.78 15.08 3.68
N ALA A 44 -21.40 15.47 4.91
CA ALA A 44 -20.00 15.48 5.33
C ALA A 44 -19.38 14.05 5.28
N THR A 45 -20.13 13.04 5.73
CA THR A 45 -19.70 11.63 5.68
C THR A 45 -19.54 11.14 4.23
N GLU A 46 -20.41 11.59 3.33
CA GLU A 46 -20.37 11.26 1.90
C GLU A 46 -19.14 11.88 1.20
N HIS A 47 -18.78 13.13 1.55
CA HIS A 47 -17.57 13.78 1.05
C HIS A 47 -16.28 13.13 1.59
N VAL A 48 -16.24 12.81 2.89
CA VAL A 48 -15.09 12.09 3.48
C VAL A 48 -14.94 10.71 2.84
N SER A 49 -16.05 9.99 2.61
CA SER A 49 -16.02 8.68 1.93
C SER A 49 -15.47 8.79 0.51
N THR A 50 -15.82 9.85 -0.21
CA THR A 50 -15.30 10.14 -1.56
C THR A 50 -13.79 10.42 -1.52
N LEU A 51 -13.33 11.21 -0.55
CA LEU A 51 -11.91 11.55 -0.40
C LEU A 51 -11.07 10.31 -0.08
N VAL A 52 -11.49 9.51 0.91
CA VAL A 52 -10.80 8.27 1.29
C VAL A 52 -10.75 7.29 0.12
N ARG A 53 -11.84 7.18 -0.65
CA ARG A 53 -11.86 6.33 -1.84
C ARG A 53 -10.87 6.80 -2.90
N SER A 54 -10.78 8.12 -3.12
CA SER A 54 -9.82 8.67 -4.08
C SER A 54 -8.37 8.43 -3.68
N GLU A 55 -8.05 8.50 -2.38
CA GLU A 55 -6.70 8.23 -1.87
C GLU A 55 -6.35 6.74 -1.96
N ILE A 56 -7.31 5.85 -1.70
CA ILE A 56 -7.15 4.40 -1.90
C ILE A 56 -6.98 4.09 -3.39
N GLU A 57 -7.75 4.72 -4.28
CA GLU A 57 -7.63 4.52 -5.72
C GLU A 57 -6.26 4.99 -6.24
N LEU A 58 -5.75 6.11 -5.74
CA LEU A 58 -4.40 6.60 -6.04
C LEU A 58 -3.33 5.62 -5.54
N ALA A 59 -3.39 5.21 -4.27
CA ALA A 59 -2.44 4.25 -3.69
C ALA A 59 -2.47 2.91 -4.44
N LYS A 60 -3.65 2.46 -4.86
CA LYS A 60 -3.81 1.26 -5.67
C LYS A 60 -3.16 1.41 -7.04
N MET A 61 -3.29 2.57 -7.69
CA MET A 61 -2.62 2.84 -8.97
C MET A 61 -1.10 2.81 -8.82
N GLU A 62 -0.56 3.49 -7.82
CA GLU A 62 0.89 3.55 -7.56
C GLU A 62 1.47 2.15 -7.24
N ILE A 63 0.79 1.38 -6.39
CA ILE A 63 1.19 -0.01 -6.10
C ILE A 63 1.11 -0.86 -7.37
N THR A 64 0.05 -0.73 -8.16
CA THR A 64 -0.12 -1.51 -9.39
C THR A 64 0.96 -1.17 -10.42
N GLU A 65 1.31 0.10 -10.57
CA GLU A 65 2.40 0.55 -11.45
C GLU A 65 3.76 0.03 -10.97
N THR A 66 4.01 0.07 -9.65
CA THR A 66 5.22 -0.50 -9.03
C THR A 66 5.32 -2.00 -9.30
N VAL A 67 4.23 -2.74 -9.08
CA VAL A 67 4.18 -4.19 -9.34
C VAL A 67 4.38 -4.49 -10.82
N LYS A 68 3.74 -3.74 -11.72
CA LYS A 68 3.88 -3.92 -13.17
C LYS A 68 5.30 -3.64 -13.64
N THR A 69 5.92 -2.60 -13.12
CA THR A 69 7.32 -2.23 -13.41
C THR A 69 8.28 -3.28 -12.86
N GLY A 70 8.07 -3.73 -11.62
CA GLY A 70 8.82 -4.81 -11.00
C GLY A 70 8.68 -6.13 -11.74
N MET A 71 7.49 -6.45 -12.24
CA MET A 71 7.24 -7.64 -13.06
C MET A 71 7.94 -7.56 -14.41
N ARG A 72 7.91 -6.40 -15.08
CA ARG A 72 8.65 -6.18 -16.33
C ARG A 72 10.15 -6.35 -16.13
N GLY A 73 10.71 -5.81 -15.04
CA GLY A 73 12.11 -6.03 -14.67
C GLY A 73 12.41 -7.49 -14.29
N GLY A 74 11.46 -8.14 -13.60
CA GLY A 74 11.54 -9.54 -13.17
C GLY A 74 11.62 -10.53 -14.32
N ILE A 75 11.01 -10.23 -15.48
CA ILE A 75 11.13 -11.08 -16.68
C ILE A 75 12.58 -11.15 -17.15
N PHE A 76 13.27 -10.01 -17.24
CA PHE A 76 14.67 -9.99 -17.66
C PHE A 76 15.57 -10.65 -16.63
N PHE A 77 15.30 -10.44 -15.34
CA PHE A 77 16.06 -11.09 -14.26
C PHE A 77 15.84 -12.62 -14.27
N GLY A 78 14.60 -13.06 -14.48
CA GLY A 78 14.24 -14.47 -14.64
C GLY A 78 14.91 -15.10 -15.87
N LEU A 79 14.91 -14.40 -17.00
CA LEU A 79 15.59 -14.84 -18.22
C LEU A 79 17.12 -14.91 -18.02
N ALA A 80 17.72 -13.89 -17.40
CA ALA A 80 19.14 -13.88 -17.08
C ALA A 80 19.51 -15.02 -16.12
N ALA A 81 18.68 -15.30 -15.11
CA ALA A 81 18.87 -16.44 -14.21
C ALA A 81 18.75 -17.77 -14.97
N ALA A 82 17.75 -17.93 -15.83
CA ALA A 82 17.57 -19.13 -16.64
C ALA A 82 18.76 -19.37 -17.58
N ILE A 83 19.21 -18.33 -18.29
CA ILE A 83 20.39 -18.37 -19.15
C ILE A 83 21.62 -18.72 -18.31
N GLY A 84 21.84 -18.06 -17.17
CA GLY A 84 22.98 -18.33 -16.30
C GLY A 84 23.02 -19.79 -15.81
N VAL A 85 21.88 -20.32 -15.35
CA VAL A 85 21.77 -21.72 -14.92
C VAL A 85 22.02 -22.68 -16.09
N PHE A 86 21.47 -22.40 -17.27
CA PHE A 86 21.69 -23.22 -18.45
C PHE A 86 23.14 -23.14 -18.97
N SER A 87 23.76 -21.98 -18.91
CA SER A 87 25.17 -21.77 -19.25
C SER A 87 26.12 -22.51 -18.32
N LEU A 88 25.77 -22.69 -17.04
CA LEU A 88 26.58 -23.50 -16.11
C LEU A 88 26.72 -24.96 -16.59
N PHE A 89 25.67 -25.54 -17.19
CA PHE A 89 25.76 -26.88 -17.79
C PHE A 89 26.80 -26.92 -18.91
N PHE A 90 26.75 -25.97 -19.86
CA PHE A 90 27.73 -25.87 -20.94
C PHE A 90 29.13 -25.55 -20.45
N PHE A 91 29.27 -24.74 -19.39
CA PHE A 91 30.55 -24.46 -18.75
C PHE A 91 31.21 -25.74 -18.23
N TRP A 92 30.49 -26.56 -17.48
CA TRP A 92 31.04 -27.83 -16.99
C TRP A 92 31.33 -28.83 -18.12
N PHE A 93 30.47 -28.87 -19.14
CA PHE A 93 30.73 -29.67 -20.34
C PHE A 93 32.02 -29.23 -21.05
N MET A 94 32.21 -27.92 -21.25
CA MET A 94 33.42 -27.34 -21.83
C MET A 94 34.66 -27.69 -21.00
N VAL A 95 34.59 -27.59 -19.67
CA VAL A 95 35.70 -27.99 -18.78
C VAL A 95 36.03 -29.48 -18.97
N GLY A 96 35.02 -30.35 -19.06
CA GLY A 96 35.21 -31.78 -19.31
C GLY A 96 35.92 -32.05 -20.64
N GLU A 97 35.49 -31.38 -21.71
CA GLU A 97 36.11 -31.49 -23.04
C GLU A 97 37.56 -30.98 -23.03
N ILE A 98 37.85 -29.85 -22.39
CA ILE A 98 39.22 -29.32 -22.25
C ILE A 98 40.13 -30.30 -21.49
N LEU A 99 39.63 -30.90 -20.41
CA LEU A 99 40.38 -31.93 -19.67
C LEU A 99 40.62 -33.19 -20.51
N SER A 100 39.69 -33.54 -21.40
CA SER A 100 39.81 -34.71 -22.26
C SER A 100 40.92 -34.61 -23.32
N ILE A 101 41.50 -33.41 -23.52
CA ILE A 101 42.69 -33.22 -24.37
C ILE A 101 43.92 -33.93 -23.76
N TRP A 102 44.01 -33.97 -22.43
CA TRP A 102 45.18 -34.49 -21.69
C TRP A 102 44.90 -35.83 -20.99
N LEU A 103 43.62 -36.18 -20.80
CA LEU A 103 43.18 -37.39 -20.10
C LEU A 103 42.23 -38.22 -20.96
N TRP A 104 42.08 -39.50 -20.61
CA TRP A 104 40.99 -40.30 -21.14
C TRP A 104 39.64 -39.64 -20.87
N ARG A 105 38.78 -39.58 -21.90
CA ARG A 105 37.49 -38.87 -21.82
C ARG A 105 36.65 -39.27 -20.61
N TRP A 106 36.56 -40.57 -20.30
CA TRP A 106 35.81 -41.04 -19.14
C TRP A 106 36.36 -40.51 -17.80
N LEU A 107 37.69 -40.41 -17.68
CA LEU A 107 38.36 -39.95 -16.47
C LEU A 107 38.20 -38.43 -16.30
N ALA A 108 38.29 -37.68 -17.39
CA ALA A 108 38.02 -36.23 -17.41
C ALA A 108 36.62 -35.90 -16.89
N PHE A 109 35.58 -36.54 -17.43
CA PHE A 109 34.20 -36.34 -16.97
C PHE A 109 33.96 -36.84 -15.54
N THR A 110 34.68 -37.87 -15.09
CA THR A 110 34.62 -38.31 -13.67
C THR A 110 35.18 -37.24 -12.73
N ILE A 111 36.32 -36.62 -13.08
CA ILE A 111 36.91 -35.53 -12.28
C ILE A 111 35.95 -34.33 -12.22
N VAL A 112 35.37 -33.95 -13.36
CA VAL A 112 34.38 -32.86 -13.42
C VAL A 112 33.15 -33.18 -12.56
N PHE A 113 32.64 -34.41 -12.62
CA PHE A 113 31.51 -34.84 -11.79
C PHE A 113 31.80 -34.72 -10.29
N VAL A 114 32.97 -35.17 -9.85
CA VAL A 114 33.40 -35.03 -8.45
C VAL A 114 33.53 -33.56 -8.06
N ALA A 115 34.11 -32.72 -8.94
CA ALA A 115 34.22 -31.28 -8.71
C ALA A 115 32.83 -30.61 -8.58
N MET A 116 31.85 -31.03 -9.38
CA MET A 116 30.46 -30.57 -9.28
C MET A 116 29.81 -30.97 -7.96
N LEU A 117 30.03 -32.20 -7.48
CA LEU A 117 29.52 -32.64 -6.17
C LEU A 117 30.13 -31.84 -5.02
N LEU A 118 31.42 -31.55 -5.08
CA LEU A 118 32.09 -30.70 -4.08
C LEU A 118 31.52 -29.27 -4.10
N MET A 119 31.38 -28.67 -5.28
CA MET A 119 30.78 -27.34 -5.44
C MET A 119 29.34 -27.31 -4.91
N ALA A 120 28.53 -28.30 -5.27
CA ALA A 120 27.16 -28.44 -4.80
C ALA A 120 27.09 -28.59 -3.27
N GLY A 121 27.98 -29.40 -2.68
CA GLY A 121 28.11 -29.56 -1.24
C GLY A 121 28.44 -28.24 -0.53
N VAL A 122 29.37 -27.45 -1.05
CA VAL A 122 29.72 -26.12 -0.51
C VAL A 122 28.52 -25.16 -0.61
N CYS A 123 27.87 -25.08 -1.77
CA CYS A 123 26.67 -24.24 -1.96
C CYS A 123 25.54 -24.65 -1.01
N ALA A 124 25.28 -25.95 -0.86
CA ALA A 124 24.27 -26.48 0.06
C ALA A 124 24.61 -26.14 1.51
N LEU A 125 25.88 -26.24 1.91
CA LEU A 125 26.31 -25.89 3.26
C LEU A 125 26.17 -24.39 3.53
N LEU A 126 26.57 -23.52 2.59
CA LEU A 126 26.41 -22.08 2.71
C LEU A 126 24.92 -21.69 2.76
N GLY A 127 24.10 -22.27 1.89
CA GLY A 127 22.65 -22.09 1.89
C GLY A 127 22.02 -22.53 3.22
N TYR A 128 22.38 -23.70 3.71
CA TYR A 128 21.94 -24.21 5.00
C TYR A 128 22.33 -23.27 6.15
N ARG A 129 23.57 -22.77 6.17
CA ARG A 129 24.03 -21.81 7.19
C ARG A 129 23.25 -20.51 7.12
N LYS A 130 22.94 -20.00 5.93
CA LYS A 130 22.14 -18.78 5.75
C LYS A 130 20.70 -18.98 6.21
N VAL A 131 20.06 -20.10 5.84
CA VAL A 131 18.70 -20.43 6.30
C VAL A 131 18.67 -20.61 7.82
N LYS A 132 19.68 -21.26 8.40
CA LYS A 132 19.78 -21.44 9.87
C LYS A 132 20.02 -20.11 10.62
N GLN A 133 20.62 -19.11 9.97
CA GLN A 133 20.79 -17.77 10.53
C GLN A 133 19.50 -16.94 10.52
N ILE A 134 18.51 -17.30 9.71
CA ILE A 134 17.17 -16.71 9.77
C ILE A 134 16.53 -17.21 11.08
N LYS A 135 16.68 -16.44 12.16
CA LYS A 135 15.94 -16.68 13.40
C LYS A 135 14.46 -16.73 13.04
N LYS A 136 13.74 -17.75 13.51
CA LYS A 136 12.28 -17.79 13.40
C LYS A 136 11.74 -16.43 13.87
N PRO A 137 10.71 -15.85 13.23
CA PRO A 137 10.14 -14.57 13.65
C PRO A 137 9.38 -14.78 14.98
N GLU A 138 10.12 -15.04 16.06
CA GLU A 138 9.62 -15.36 17.39
C GLU A 138 8.83 -14.19 17.96
N LYS A 139 9.22 -12.95 17.61
CA LYS A 139 8.48 -11.74 17.98
C LYS A 139 7.11 -11.69 17.32
N THR A 140 7.04 -11.97 16.01
CA THR A 140 5.77 -12.03 15.28
C THR A 140 4.88 -13.15 15.80
N ILE A 141 5.45 -14.34 16.06
CA ILE A 141 4.68 -15.47 16.61
C ILE A 141 4.20 -15.16 18.04
N ALA A 142 5.02 -14.51 18.87
CA ALA A 142 4.64 -14.13 20.23
C ALA A 142 3.55 -13.04 20.25
N GLU A 143 3.61 -12.06 19.36
CA GLU A 143 2.57 -11.03 19.22
C GLU A 143 1.26 -11.62 18.71
N LEU A 144 1.30 -12.50 17.70
CA LEU A 144 0.11 -13.20 17.20
C LEU A 144 -0.55 -14.05 18.30
N ASN A 145 0.25 -14.75 19.12
CA ASN A 145 -0.27 -15.51 20.26
C ASN A 145 -0.86 -14.61 21.35
N LYS A 146 -0.25 -13.44 21.62
CA LYS A 146 -0.84 -12.45 22.54
C LYS A 146 -2.19 -11.95 22.03
N THR A 147 -2.29 -11.56 20.76
CA THR A 147 -3.54 -11.11 20.14
C THR A 147 -4.61 -12.20 20.13
N ALA A 148 -4.23 -13.45 19.85
CA ALA A 148 -5.16 -14.57 19.94
C ALA A 148 -5.63 -14.80 21.40
N SER A 149 -4.74 -14.66 22.38
CA SER A 149 -5.08 -14.82 23.79
C SER A 149 -5.99 -13.70 24.30
N THR A 150 -5.78 -12.44 23.88
CA THR A 150 -6.63 -11.32 24.28
C THR A 150 -8.02 -11.41 23.66
N LEU A 151 -8.12 -11.83 22.40
CA LEU A 151 -9.41 -12.10 21.76
C LEU A 151 -10.16 -13.25 22.44
N LYS A 152 -9.45 -14.33 22.81
CA LYS A 152 -10.04 -15.46 23.54
C LYS A 152 -10.51 -15.04 24.94
N MET A 153 -9.73 -14.22 25.65
CA MET A 153 -10.12 -13.67 26.95
C MET A 153 -11.35 -12.75 26.83
N ALA A 154 -11.37 -11.85 25.85
CA ALA A 154 -12.51 -10.98 25.57
C ALA A 154 -13.79 -11.77 25.23
N ALA A 155 -13.67 -12.85 24.45
CA ALA A 155 -14.79 -13.73 24.13
C ALA A 155 -15.30 -14.55 25.33
N THR A 156 -14.45 -14.82 26.31
CA THR A 156 -14.83 -15.57 27.53
C THR A 156 -15.40 -14.66 28.62
N GLN A 157 -15.06 -13.36 28.60
CA GLN A 157 -15.49 -12.38 29.62
C GLN A 157 -16.86 -11.73 29.33
N HIS A 158 -17.46 -11.91 28.14
CA HIS A 158 -18.74 -11.30 27.79
C HIS A 158 -19.85 -12.30 27.38
N PRO A 159 -20.49 -12.97 28.35
CA PRO A 159 -21.89 -13.38 28.23
C PRO A 159 -22.90 -12.39 28.87
N GLU A 160 -22.49 -11.49 29.78
CA GLU A 160 -23.44 -10.78 30.67
C GLU A 160 -23.60 -9.25 30.51
N THR A 161 -22.75 -8.53 29.76
CA THR A 161 -22.89 -7.04 29.67
C THR A 161 -23.84 -6.55 28.59
N ALA A 162 -24.46 -7.43 27.80
CA ALA A 162 -25.45 -7.02 26.79
C ALA A 162 -26.79 -6.56 27.39
N THR A 163 -27.01 -6.74 28.70
CA THR A 163 -28.33 -6.49 29.32
C THR A 163 -28.40 -5.23 30.18
N GLN A 164 -27.28 -4.57 30.51
CA GLN A 164 -27.29 -3.43 31.47
C GLN A 164 -27.33 -2.03 30.85
N GLY A 165 -27.32 -1.88 29.52
CA GLY A 165 -27.34 -0.57 28.86
C GLY A 165 -28.73 0.03 28.57
N VAL A 166 -29.84 -0.67 28.86
CA VAL A 166 -31.18 -0.30 28.35
C VAL A 166 -32.14 0.26 29.43
N VAL A 167 -31.79 0.28 30.72
CA VAL A 167 -32.74 0.66 31.78
C VAL A 167 -32.24 1.81 32.65
N THR A 168 -32.39 3.05 32.17
CA THR A 168 -32.62 4.23 33.02
C THR A 168 -33.26 5.36 32.20
N ALA A 169 -34.58 5.38 32.10
CA ALA A 169 -35.35 6.54 31.65
C ALA A 169 -35.68 7.43 32.87
N PRO A 170 -35.43 8.75 32.85
CA PRO A 170 -35.78 9.63 33.96
C PRO A 170 -37.28 9.95 33.94
N THR A 171 -38.00 9.50 34.97
CA THR A 171 -39.41 9.83 35.24
C THR A 171 -39.53 11.24 35.85
N LEU A 172 -40.21 12.14 35.15
CA LEU A 172 -40.61 13.46 35.66
C LEU A 172 -41.79 13.35 36.65
N PRO A 173 -41.74 13.98 37.83
CA PRO A 173 -42.91 14.10 38.70
C PRO A 173 -43.82 15.26 38.26
N ARG A 174 -45.10 14.96 38.08
CA ARG A 174 -46.19 15.96 37.97
C ARG A 174 -46.54 16.46 39.37
N HIS A 175 -46.52 17.78 39.57
CA HIS A 175 -47.43 18.52 40.44
C HIS A 175 -47.65 19.90 39.84
#